data_AF-A0A6G3XWV1-F1
#
_entry.id   AF-A0A6G3XWV1-F1
#
_cell.length_a   1.000
_cell.length_b   1.000
_cell.length_c   1.000
_cell.angle_alpha   90.00
_cell.angle_beta   90.00
_cell.angle_gamma   90.00
#
_symmetry.space_group_name_H-M   'P 1'
#
loop_
_entity.id
_entity.type
_entity.pdbx_description
1 polymer ?
#
loop_
_entity_poly.entity_id
_entity_poly.type
_entity_poly.pdbx_seq_one_letter_code
_entity_poly.pdbx_strand_id
1 'polypeptide(L)'
;MGGMTAPAPFGPLQFQLVLLRRMADHQPGLVEEARHELSVSLADMREANRRWQAMVRAPRGRGSLRRYRSVLGEPETTLPRRVGDLECEALLWPVPLWPDLRFEVMAGPGGAVWNEWLVRAPGAPGPEPTTPD
;
A
#
# COMPACT_ATOMS: atom_id res chain seq x y z
N MET A 1 21.35 27.48 5.61
CA MET A 1 21.82 26.51 4.59
C MET A 1 21.21 25.16 4.90
N GLY A 2 20.02 24.88 4.37
CA GLY A 2 19.40 23.56 4.50
C GLY A 2 20.10 22.61 3.54
N GLY A 3 20.88 21.67 4.06
CA GLY A 3 21.50 20.62 3.24
C GLY A 3 20.41 19.89 2.48
N MET A 4 20.61 19.71 1.17
CA MET A 4 19.75 18.88 0.33
C MET A 4 19.91 17.41 0.76
N THR A 5 19.25 17.04 1.87
CA THR A 5 19.16 15.64 2.29
C THR A 5 18.57 14.89 1.11
N ALA A 6 19.31 13.90 0.59
CA ALA A 6 18.82 13.06 -0.49
C ALA A 6 17.44 12.52 -0.08
N PRO A 7 16.44 12.55 -0.98
CA PRO A 7 15.11 12.11 -0.64
C PRO A 7 15.19 10.67 -0.12
N ALA A 8 14.57 10.42 1.04
CA ALA A 8 14.57 9.10 1.67
C ALA A 8 14.21 8.02 0.63
N PRO A 9 14.83 6.82 0.72
CA PRO A 9 14.50 5.71 -0.16
C PRO A 9 12.98 5.47 -0.14
N PHE A 10 12.40 5.16 -1.29
CA PHE A 10 10.97 4.90 -1.37
C PHE A 10 10.71 3.49 -0.85
N GLY A 11 10.20 3.38 0.37
CA GLY A 11 9.95 2.10 1.04
C GLY A 11 8.53 2.00 1.63
N PRO A 12 8.32 1.08 2.60
CA PRO A 12 7.01 0.82 3.18
C PRO A 12 6.33 2.05 3.80
N LEU A 13 7.08 2.95 4.45
CA LEU A 13 6.52 4.19 4.98
C LEU A 13 5.96 5.09 3.87
N GLN A 14 6.72 5.33 2.81
CA GLN A 14 6.27 6.17 1.69
C GLN A 14 5.07 5.54 0.98
N PHE A 15 5.02 4.20 0.89
CA PHE A 15 3.86 3.51 0.36
C PHE A 15 2.60 3.70 1.25
N GLN A 16 2.74 3.67 2.58
CA GLN A 16 1.62 3.99 3.48
C GLN A 16 1.08 5.41 3.27
N LEU A 17 1.95 6.37 2.97
CA LEU A 17 1.52 7.74 2.62
C LEU A 17 0.74 7.79 1.29
N VAL A 18 0.99 6.87 0.36
CA VAL A 18 0.17 6.71 -0.86
C VAL A 18 -1.23 6.22 -0.50
N LEU A 19 -1.32 5.21 0.39
CA LEU A 19 -2.61 4.69 0.86
C LEU A 19 -3.40 5.78 1.60
N LEU A 20 -2.77 6.51 2.52
CA LEU A 20 -3.38 7.62 3.23
C LEU A 20 -3.92 8.70 2.28
N ARG A 21 -3.17 9.05 1.22
CA ARG A 21 -3.66 10.02 0.24
C ARG A 21 -4.89 9.54 -0.51
N ARG A 22 -5.00 8.25 -0.83
CA ARG A 22 -6.20 7.66 -1.45
C ARG A 22 -7.39 7.73 -0.47
N MET A 23 -7.16 7.47 0.82
CA MET A 23 -8.22 7.56 1.84
C MET A 23 -8.65 9.00 2.13
N ALA A 24 -7.78 9.98 1.91
CA ALA A 24 -8.07 11.39 2.14
C ALA A 24 -9.22 11.91 1.26
N ASP A 25 -9.51 11.25 0.14
CA ASP A 25 -10.66 11.57 -0.71
C ASP A 25 -12.00 11.24 -0.03
N HIS A 26 -11.99 10.44 1.04
CA HIS A 26 -13.18 9.99 1.77
C HIS A 26 -13.20 10.41 3.25
N GLN A 27 -12.06 10.34 3.94
CA GLN A 27 -11.93 10.58 5.38
C GLN A 27 -10.72 11.47 5.69
N PRO A 28 -10.74 12.76 5.27
CA PRO A 28 -9.57 13.63 5.41
C PRO A 28 -9.16 13.90 6.87
N GLY A 29 -10.11 13.91 7.82
CA GLY A 29 -9.82 14.12 9.25
C GLY A 29 -8.95 13.00 9.84
N LEU A 30 -9.38 11.74 9.64
CA LEU A 30 -8.63 10.56 10.11
C LEU A 30 -7.24 10.46 9.47
N VAL A 31 -7.10 10.91 8.22
CA VAL A 31 -5.80 10.94 7.54
C VAL A 31 -4.86 11.95 8.17
N GLU A 32 -5.35 13.13 8.58
CA GLU A 32 -4.51 14.13 9.24
C GLU A 32 -4.03 13.64 10.61
N GLU A 33 -4.90 13.01 11.39
CA GLU A 33 -4.54 12.36 12.67
C GLU A 33 -3.45 11.30 12.46
N ALA A 34 -3.63 10.37 11.53
CA ALA A 34 -2.65 9.33 11.21
C ALA A 34 -1.30 9.92 10.75
N ARG A 35 -1.32 11.02 9.99
CA ARG A 35 -0.08 11.71 9.59
C ARG A 35 0.66 12.33 10.77
N HIS A 36 -0.07 12.90 11.73
CA HIS A 36 0.52 13.45 12.96
C HIS A 36 1.17 12.35 13.79
N GLU A 37 0.51 11.21 13.97
CA GLU A 37 1.07 10.04 14.66
C GLU A 37 2.36 9.54 14.00
N LEU A 38 2.40 9.55 12.66
CA LEU A 38 3.59 9.21 11.89
C LEU A 38 4.66 10.32 11.86
N SER A 39 4.38 11.50 12.43
CA SER A 39 5.25 12.69 12.37
C SER A 39 5.63 13.10 10.93
N VAL A 40 4.71 12.96 9.98
CA VAL A 40 4.95 13.28 8.55
C VAL A 40 4.19 14.53 8.08
N SER A 41 4.85 15.39 7.31
CA SER A 41 4.23 16.61 6.80
C SER A 41 3.35 16.35 5.57
N LEU A 42 2.47 17.30 5.24
CA LEU A 42 1.58 17.21 4.07
C LEU A 42 2.40 17.18 2.78
N ALA A 43 3.54 17.88 2.79
CA ALA A 43 4.52 17.86 1.72
C ALA A 43 5.11 16.47 1.52
N ASP A 44 5.47 15.74 2.59
CA ASP A 44 6.02 14.39 2.49
C ASP A 44 5.01 13.41 1.86
N MET A 45 3.74 13.51 2.25
CA MET A 45 2.69 12.68 1.67
C MET A 45 2.47 13.01 0.19
N ARG A 46 2.43 14.29 -0.18
CA ARG A 46 2.32 14.73 -1.58
C ARG A 46 3.51 14.24 -2.41
N GLU A 47 4.71 14.33 -1.86
CA GLU A 47 5.94 13.88 -2.52
C GLU A 47 5.96 12.36 -2.72
N ALA A 48 5.56 11.59 -1.70
CA ALA A 48 5.41 10.14 -1.82
C ALA A 48 4.42 9.77 -2.94
N ASN A 49 3.27 10.45 -3.00
CA ASN A 49 2.29 10.22 -4.06
C ASN A 49 2.83 10.59 -5.44
N ARG A 50 3.53 11.71 -5.57
CA ARG A 50 4.18 12.12 -6.82
C ARG A 50 5.16 11.04 -7.32
N ARG A 51 6.06 10.57 -6.44
CA ARG A 51 7.05 9.53 -6.75
C ARG A 51 6.39 8.20 -7.13
N TRP A 52 5.35 7.79 -6.40
CA TRP A 52 4.58 6.58 -6.73
C TRP A 52 3.93 6.67 -8.11
N GLN A 53 3.24 7.77 -8.39
CA GLN A 53 2.58 8.00 -9.65
C GLN A 53 3.58 8.05 -10.83
N ALA A 54 4.78 8.59 -10.62
CA ALA A 54 5.86 8.53 -11.60
C ALA A 54 6.32 7.08 -11.86
N MET A 55 6.47 6.26 -10.81
CA MET A 55 6.79 4.84 -10.96
C MET A 55 5.69 4.05 -11.68
N VAL A 56 4.41 4.41 -11.47
CA VAL A 56 3.26 3.77 -12.13
C VAL A 56 3.21 4.07 -13.62
N ARG A 57 3.48 5.32 -14.01
CA ARG A 57 3.39 5.77 -15.40
C ARG A 57 4.65 5.53 -16.23
N ALA A 58 5.72 5.00 -15.64
CA ALA A 58 7.00 4.78 -16.32
C ALA A 58 6.84 3.76 -17.49
N PRO A 59 7.16 4.11 -18.75
CA PRO A 59 6.94 3.26 -19.92
C PRO A 59 7.73 1.94 -19.91
N ARG A 60 8.87 1.92 -19.21
CA ARG A 60 9.74 0.73 -19.02
C ARG A 60 9.69 0.22 -17.58
N GLY A 61 8.59 0.49 -16.88
CA GLY A 61 8.44 0.10 -15.48
C GLY A 61 8.70 -1.39 -15.28
N ARG A 62 9.36 -1.74 -14.17
CA ARG A 62 9.36 -3.12 -13.67
C ARG A 62 7.87 -3.53 -13.57
N GLY A 63 7.49 -4.69 -14.12
CA GLY A 63 6.08 -5.15 -14.13
C GLY A 63 5.39 -4.98 -12.78
N SER A 64 4.07 -4.77 -12.75
CA SER A 64 3.33 -4.27 -11.58
C SER A 64 3.69 -4.97 -10.27
N LEU A 65 3.75 -6.30 -10.24
CA LEU A 65 4.14 -7.06 -9.04
C LEU A 65 5.58 -6.77 -8.59
N ARG A 66 6.52 -6.68 -9.54
CA ARG A 66 7.94 -6.38 -9.25
C ARG A 66 8.11 -4.99 -8.65
N ARG A 67 7.25 -4.02 -9.00
CA ARG A 67 7.24 -2.70 -8.37
C ARG A 67 6.88 -2.81 -6.89
N TYR A 68 5.82 -3.55 -6.55
CA TYR A 68 5.44 -3.79 -5.15
C TYR A 68 6.57 -4.44 -4.36
N ARG A 69 7.14 -5.54 -4.87
CA ARG A 69 8.30 -6.19 -4.24
C ARG A 69 9.51 -5.27 -4.05
N SER A 70 9.76 -4.36 -5.01
CA SER A 70 10.88 -3.41 -4.90
C SER A 70 10.69 -2.33 -3.83
N VAL A 71 9.43 -2.01 -3.50
CA VAL A 71 9.08 -0.97 -2.52
C VAL A 71 8.82 -1.56 -1.14
N LEU A 72 8.13 -2.69 -1.09
CA LEU A 72 7.65 -3.33 0.14
C LEU A 72 8.56 -4.48 0.61
N GLY A 73 9.49 -4.94 -0.23
CA GLY A 73 10.29 -6.12 0.04
C GLY A 73 9.54 -7.42 -0.27
N GLU A 74 9.97 -8.51 0.35
CA GLU A 74 9.28 -9.80 0.26
C GLU A 74 7.94 -9.74 1.01
N PRO A 75 6.88 -10.37 0.47
CA PRO A 75 5.61 -10.47 1.19
C PRO A 75 5.78 -11.28 2.47
N GLU A 76 4.98 -10.96 3.49
CA GLU A 76 4.89 -11.76 4.71
C GLU A 76 4.22 -13.11 4.41
N THR A 77 3.25 -13.11 3.50
CA THR A 77 2.52 -14.33 3.12
C THR A 77 2.24 -14.33 1.62
N THR A 78 2.44 -15.49 0.99
CA THR A 78 1.99 -15.76 -0.38
C THR A 78 1.01 -16.92 -0.33
N LEU A 79 -0.20 -16.71 -0.81
CA LEU A 79 -1.24 -17.73 -0.85
C LEU A 79 -1.57 -18.09 -2.30
N PRO A 80 -1.53 -19.37 -2.69
CA PRO A 80 -2.05 -19.77 -3.99
C PRO A 80 -3.56 -19.51 -4.04
N ARG A 81 -4.03 -18.98 -5.17
CA ARG A 81 -5.44 -18.69 -5.42
C ARG A 81 -5.80 -19.18 -6.81
N ARG A 82 -6.97 -19.79 -6.91
CA ARG A 82 -7.49 -20.26 -8.19
C ARG A 82 -8.74 -19.48 -8.53
N VAL A 83 -8.69 -18.77 -9.66
CA VAL A 83 -9.82 -18.00 -10.20
C VAL A 83 -10.22 -18.65 -11.51
N GLY A 84 -11.24 -19.51 -11.46
CA GLY A 84 -11.59 -20.38 -12.58
C GLY A 84 -10.51 -21.43 -12.85
N ASP A 85 -9.91 -21.36 -14.04
CA ASP A 85 -8.78 -22.18 -14.50
C ASP A 85 -7.42 -21.48 -14.34
N LEU A 86 -7.40 -20.23 -13.88
CA LEU A 86 -6.19 -19.44 -13.70
C LEU A 86 -5.62 -19.62 -12.30
N GLU A 87 -4.37 -20.08 -12.24
CA GLU A 87 -3.56 -20.10 -11.02
C GLU A 87 -2.95 -18.71 -10.80
N CYS A 88 -3.21 -18.16 -9.61
CA CYS A 88 -2.83 -16.82 -9.17
C CYS A 88 -2.15 -16.90 -7.80
N GLU A 89 -1.48 -15.82 -7.43
CA GLU A 89 -0.93 -15.64 -6.09
C GLU A 89 -1.55 -14.41 -5.42
N ALA A 90 -1.99 -14.56 -4.17
CA ALA A 90 -2.25 -13.44 -3.28
C ALA A 90 -0.99 -13.18 -2.46
N LEU A 91 -0.39 -12.01 -2.64
CA LEU A 91 0.80 -11.60 -1.90
C LEU A 91 0.42 -10.54 -0.88
N LEU A 92 0.73 -10.78 0.39
CA LEU A 92 0.32 -9.96 1.51
C LEU A 92 1.54 -9.31 2.16
N TRP A 93 1.52 -7.99 2.30
CA TRP A 93 2.51 -7.23 3.05
C TRP A 93 1.90 -6.61 4.31
N PRO A 94 2.69 -6.51 5.40
CA PRO A 94 2.28 -5.77 6.58
C PRO A 94 2.13 -4.28 6.25
N VAL A 95 1.19 -3.63 6.92
CA VAL A 95 0.99 -2.19 6.83
C VAL A 95 1.13 -1.63 8.25
N PRO A 96 2.32 -1.19 8.68
CA PRO A 96 2.59 -0.86 10.09
C PRO A 96 1.60 0.10 10.75
N LEU A 97 1.03 1.04 10.02
CA LEU A 97 -0.01 1.96 10.50
C LEU A 97 -1.32 1.25 10.86
N TRP A 98 -1.62 0.12 10.20
CA TRP A 98 -2.78 -0.71 10.48
C TRP A 98 -2.33 -2.18 10.68
N PRO A 99 -1.85 -2.53 11.89
CA PRO A 99 -1.31 -3.86 12.19
C PRO A 99 -2.28 -5.02 11.91
N ASP A 100 -3.58 -4.75 12.01
CA ASP A 100 -4.66 -5.71 11.75
C ASP A 100 -5.03 -5.82 10.27
N LEU A 101 -4.35 -5.08 9.39
CA LEU A 101 -4.53 -5.11 7.94
C LEU A 101 -3.28 -5.62 7.22
N ARG A 102 -3.50 -6.10 6.00
CA ARG A 102 -2.47 -6.42 5.03
C ARG A 102 -2.78 -5.73 3.72
N PHE A 103 -1.75 -5.27 3.03
CA PHE A 103 -1.88 -4.87 1.65
C PHE A 103 -1.75 -6.13 0.79
N GLU A 104 -2.85 -6.55 0.17
CA GLU A 104 -2.89 -7.72 -0.69
C GLU A 104 -2.78 -7.28 -2.16
N VAL A 105 -1.89 -7.95 -2.89
CA VAL A 105 -1.80 -7.87 -4.34
C VAL A 105 -2.14 -9.25 -4.89
N MET A 106 -3.19 -9.32 -5.71
CA MET A 106 -3.50 -10.51 -6.49
C MET A 106 -2.79 -10.43 -7.84
N ALA A 107 -1.88 -11.37 -8.07
CA ALA A 107 -1.11 -11.48 -9.28
C ALA A 107 -1.48 -12.75 -10.07
N GLY A 108 -1.81 -12.57 -11.34
CA GLY A 108 -1.95 -13.67 -12.30
C GLY A 108 -0.60 -14.08 -12.92
N PRO A 109 -0.63 -15.02 -13.87
CA PRO A 109 0.57 -15.49 -14.58
C PRO A 109 1.40 -14.34 -15.15
N GLY A 110 2.73 -14.44 -15.03
CA GLY A 110 3.66 -13.39 -15.48
C GLY A 110 3.73 -12.16 -14.58
N GLY A 111 3.07 -12.16 -13.41
CA GLY A 111 3.12 -11.06 -12.44
C GLY A 111 2.20 -9.88 -12.80
N ALA A 112 1.20 -10.13 -13.65
CA ALA A 112 0.14 -9.16 -13.93
C ALA A 112 -0.72 -8.97 -12.67
N VAL A 113 -0.82 -7.73 -12.18
CA VAL A 113 -1.64 -7.41 -11.00
C VAL A 113 -3.07 -7.19 -11.45
N TRP A 114 -4.00 -7.95 -10.89
CA TRP A 114 -5.42 -7.84 -11.19
C TRP A 114 -6.15 -6.96 -10.18
N ASN A 115 -5.78 -7.06 -8.90
CA ASN A 115 -6.32 -6.21 -7.85
C ASN A 115 -5.30 -5.96 -6.75
N GLU A 116 -5.47 -4.83 -6.09
CA GLU A 116 -4.66 -4.35 -4.97
C GLU A 116 -5.59 -3.69 -3.94
N TRP A 117 -5.58 -4.15 -2.70
CA TRP A 117 -6.48 -3.63 -1.66
C TRP A 117 -5.93 -3.87 -0.25
N LEU A 118 -6.60 -3.30 0.75
CA LEU A 118 -6.37 -3.65 2.15
C LEU A 118 -7.33 -4.77 2.56
N VAL A 119 -6.78 -5.86 3.07
CA VAL A 119 -7.55 -6.97 3.68
C VAL A 119 -7.25 -7.05 5.16
N ARG A 120 -8.12 -7.72 5.92
CA ARG A 120 -7.79 -8.07 7.31
C ARG A 120 -6.64 -9.07 7.35
N ALA A 121 -5.76 -8.87 8.31
CA ALA A 121 -4.74 -9.85 8.65
C ALA A 121 -5.42 -11.17 9.05
N PRO A 122 -4.81 -12.33 8.76
CA PRO A 122 -5.33 -13.61 9.20
C PRO A 122 -5.58 -13.59 10.72
N GLY A 123 -6.82 -13.88 11.13
CA GLY A 123 -7.23 -13.90 12.55
C GLY A 123 -7.66 -12.55 13.14
N ALA A 124 -7.52 -11.43 12.42
CA ALA A 124 -8.04 -10.13 12.90
C ALA A 124 -9.58 -10.11 12.85
N PRO A 125 -10.26 -9.68 13.93
CA PRO A 125 -11.71 -9.62 13.97
C PRO A 125 -12.26 -8.59 12.97
N GLY A 126 -13.49 -8.83 12.51
CA GLY A 126 -14.20 -7.83 11.72
C GLY A 126 -14.73 -6.68 12.57
N PRO A 127 -15.06 -5.53 11.94
CA PRO A 127 -15.78 -4.48 12.64
C PRO A 127 -17.09 -5.06 13.16
N GLU A 128 -17.40 -4.74 14.41
CA GLU A 128 -18.71 -5.07 14.97
C GLU A 128 -19.77 -4.27 14.20
N PRO A 129 -20.84 -4.91 13.74
CA PRO A 129 -21.91 -4.21 13.05
C PRO A 129 -22.60 -3.25 14.03
N THR A 130 -22.44 -1.95 13.79
CA THR A 130 -23.17 -0.90 14.51
C THR A 130 -24.44 -0.58 13.75
N THR A 131 -25.57 -0.48 14.45
CA THR A 131 -26.78 0.12 13.88
C THR A 131 -26.52 1.62 13.74
N PRO A 132 -26.64 2.21 12.53
CA PRO A 132 -26.60 3.66 12.41
C PRO A 132 -27.84 4.26 13.10
N ASP A 133 -27.63 5.32 13.89
CA ASP A 133 -28.71 6.10 14.54
C ASP A 133 -29.62 6.80 13.52
#